data_AF-A0A7W9YLA3-F1
#
_entry.id   AF-A0A7W9YLA3-F1
#
_cell.length_a   1.000
_cell.length_b   1.000
_cell.length_c   1.000
_cell.angle_alpha   90.00
_cell.angle_beta   90.00
_cell.angle_gamma   90.00
#
_symmetry.space_group_name_H-M   'P 1'
#
loop_
_entity.id
_entity.type
_entity.pdbx_description
1 polymer ?
#
loop_
_entity_poly.entity_id
_entity_poly.type
_entity_poly.pdbx_seq_one_letter_code
_entity_poly.pdbx_strand_id
1 'polypeptide(L)'
;MSTQDRDAPGLMREIISDLQEGVDDPNFKWGSMRAAEKISNLYFLLNGSLPDDEETNSFKRKVSDLLRKGGNPSGLTILIGDCYRYAERGRLDGFHQACLLRSKLQVLQDEFVDLEEVVHEPDRGEIAEIDELLEEVSDDAPPVPEKDIPNWLPDSHWWWRAPKQQDMSHEERMRRILYDENDWMG
;
A
#
# COMPACT_ATOMS: atom_id res chain seq x y z
N MET A 1 2.27 -13.12 16.92
CA MET A 1 0.87 -13.58 16.93
C MET A 1 0.50 -13.93 15.50
N SER A 2 0.03 -15.15 15.25
CA SER A 2 -0.33 -15.65 13.92
C SER A 2 -1.60 -14.94 13.43
N THR A 3 -1.64 -14.57 12.15
CA THR A 3 -2.71 -13.82 11.45
C THR A 3 -4.03 -14.61 11.30
N GLN A 4 -4.12 -15.82 11.86
CA GLN A 4 -5.17 -16.81 11.58
C GLN A 4 -6.46 -16.71 12.42
N ASP A 5 -6.58 -15.79 13.39
CA ASP A 5 -7.74 -15.72 14.31
C ASP A 5 -8.49 -14.36 14.30
N ARG A 6 -8.29 -13.50 13.29
CA ARG A 6 -8.92 -12.17 13.28
C ARG A 6 -10.20 -12.17 12.44
N ASP A 7 -11.33 -11.87 13.08
CA ASP A 7 -12.61 -11.58 12.41
C ASP A 7 -12.66 -10.13 11.92
N ALA A 8 -13.61 -9.83 11.02
CA ALA A 8 -13.76 -8.49 10.44
C ALA A 8 -14.04 -7.42 11.51
N PRO A 9 -14.94 -7.64 12.50
CA PRO A 9 -15.14 -6.67 13.59
C PRO A 9 -13.88 -6.43 14.43
N GLY A 10 -13.05 -7.44 14.66
CA GLY A 10 -11.77 -7.32 15.34
C GLY A 10 -10.80 -6.41 14.59
N LEU A 11 -10.65 -6.64 13.28
CA LEU A 11 -9.81 -5.79 12.42
C LEU A 11 -10.32 -4.35 12.37
N MET A 12 -11.63 -4.13 12.22
CA MET A 12 -12.22 -2.80 12.24
C MET A 12 -11.90 -2.04 13.54
N ARG A 13 -11.99 -2.70 14.70
CA ARG A 13 -11.62 -2.09 16.00
C ARG A 13 -10.14 -1.74 16.07
N GLU A 14 -9.25 -2.63 15.61
CA GLU A 14 -7.81 -2.36 15.60
C GLU A 14 -7.45 -1.19 14.69
N ILE A 15 -8.07 -1.09 13.50
CA ILE A 15 -7.87 0.02 12.55
C ILE A 15 -8.24 1.36 13.21
N ILE A 16 -9.39 1.42 13.88
CA ILE A 16 -9.80 2.62 14.61
C ILE A 16 -8.82 2.95 15.74
N SER A 17 -8.31 1.94 16.44
CA SER A 17 -7.34 2.13 17.53
C SER A 17 -6.03 2.72 17.01
N ASP A 18 -5.45 2.17 15.95
CA ASP A 18 -4.18 2.68 15.38
C ASP A 18 -4.33 4.13 14.90
N LEU A 19 -5.45 4.46 14.27
CA LEU A 19 -5.71 5.82 13.79
C LEU A 19 -5.95 6.79 14.96
N GLN A 20 -6.61 6.33 16.03
CA GLN A 20 -6.80 7.14 17.24
C GLN A 20 -5.47 7.44 17.93
N GLU A 21 -4.53 6.49 17.98
CA GLU A 21 -3.17 6.75 18.48
C GLU A 21 -2.49 7.88 17.72
N GLY A 22 -2.63 7.92 16.38
CA GLY A 22 -2.12 9.02 15.56
C GLY A 22 -2.83 10.36 15.81
N VAL A 23 -4.09 10.33 16.25
CA VAL A 23 -4.81 11.55 16.68
C VAL A 23 -4.32 12.05 18.04
N ASP A 24 -4.12 11.12 18.98
CA ASP A 24 -3.77 11.42 20.37
C ASP A 24 -2.31 11.88 20.52
N ASP A 25 -1.39 11.36 19.69
CA ASP A 25 0.00 11.82 19.60
C ASP A 25 0.34 12.28 18.17
N PRO A 26 0.35 13.59 17.88
CA PRO A 26 0.72 14.12 16.56
C PRO A 26 2.14 13.78 16.09
N ASN A 27 3.04 13.37 16.99
CA ASN A 27 4.38 12.92 16.62
C ASN A 27 4.39 11.44 16.20
N PHE A 28 3.33 10.70 16.50
CA PHE A 28 3.18 9.29 16.16
C PHE A 28 2.59 9.14 14.74
N LYS A 29 3.48 8.95 13.76
CA LYS A 29 3.11 8.87 12.33
C LYS A 29 2.77 7.45 11.85
N TRP A 30 2.92 6.45 12.71
CA TRP A 30 2.75 5.04 12.33
C TRP A 30 1.29 4.57 12.35
N GLY A 31 0.37 5.37 12.88
CA GLY A 31 -1.06 5.04 12.98
C GLY A 31 -1.68 4.71 11.62
N SER A 32 -1.59 5.64 10.65
CA SER A 32 -2.13 5.43 9.30
C SER A 32 -1.43 4.31 8.52
N MET A 33 -0.11 4.11 8.70
CA MET A 33 0.61 3.01 8.07
C MET A 33 0.17 1.64 8.59
N ARG A 34 0.00 1.49 9.91
CA ARG A 34 -0.52 0.27 10.53
C ARG A 34 -1.98 0.02 10.13
N ALA A 35 -2.77 1.09 10.05
CA ALA A 35 -4.15 1.02 9.59
C ALA A 35 -4.23 0.55 8.13
N ALA A 36 -3.42 1.09 7.22
CA ALA A 36 -3.40 0.70 5.81
C ALA A 36 -3.12 -0.80 5.60
N GLU A 37 -2.18 -1.36 6.38
CA GLU A 37 -1.91 -2.81 6.41
C GLU A 37 -3.14 -3.60 6.86
N LYS A 38 -3.77 -3.20 7.96
CA LYS A 38 -4.96 -3.88 8.49
C LYS A 38 -6.18 -3.72 7.61
N ILE A 39 -6.32 -2.59 6.92
CA ILE A 39 -7.37 -2.35 5.92
C ILE A 39 -7.22 -3.32 4.75
N SER A 40 -5.99 -3.55 4.27
CA SER A 40 -5.75 -4.55 3.22
C SER A 40 -6.10 -5.97 3.69
N ASN A 41 -5.77 -6.31 4.95
CA ASN A 41 -6.16 -7.60 5.55
C ASN A 41 -7.69 -7.72 5.71
N LEU A 42 -8.37 -6.63 6.06
CA LEU A 42 -9.83 -6.59 6.14
C LEU A 42 -10.46 -6.77 4.75
N TYR A 43 -9.89 -6.12 3.73
CA TYR A 43 -10.31 -6.25 2.35
C TYR A 43 -10.12 -7.68 1.83
N PHE A 44 -9.01 -8.33 2.18
CA PHE A 44 -8.76 -9.74 1.92
C PHE A 44 -9.80 -10.64 2.59
N LEU A 45 -10.05 -10.43 3.89
CA LEU A 45 -11.03 -11.21 4.66
C LEU A 45 -12.44 -11.11 4.07
N LEU A 46 -12.77 -9.95 3.47
CA LEU A 46 -14.08 -9.66 2.88
C LEU A 46 -14.10 -9.84 1.35
N ASN A 47 -13.10 -10.52 0.79
CA ASN A 47 -13.03 -10.89 -0.62
C ASN A 47 -13.15 -9.71 -1.59
N GLY A 48 -12.48 -8.59 -1.27
CA GLY A 48 -12.29 -7.51 -2.22
C GLY A 48 -13.42 -6.48 -2.29
N SER A 49 -14.29 -6.41 -1.28
CA SER A 49 -15.23 -5.29 -1.12
C SER A 49 -15.76 -5.22 0.30
N LEU A 50 -15.92 -4.02 0.84
CA LEU A 50 -16.60 -3.83 2.11
C LEU A 50 -18.13 -3.86 1.93
N PRO A 51 -18.89 -4.58 2.77
CA PRO A 51 -20.35 -4.61 2.70
C PRO A 51 -21.00 -3.23 2.76
N ASP A 52 -22.10 -3.04 2.04
CA ASP A 52 -22.93 -1.83 2.15
C ASP A 52 -23.99 -1.98 3.25
N ASP A 53 -23.54 -2.00 4.49
CA ASP A 53 -24.38 -2.03 5.70
C ASP A 53 -24.05 -0.88 6.65
N GLU A 54 -24.93 -0.63 7.63
CA GLU A 54 -24.78 0.52 8.53
C GLU A 54 -23.52 0.44 9.41
N GLU A 55 -23.12 -0.77 9.82
CA GLU A 55 -21.92 -0.97 10.63
C GLU A 55 -20.67 -0.59 9.84
N THR A 56 -20.56 -1.12 8.62
CA THR A 56 -19.45 -0.88 7.70
C THR A 56 -19.41 0.57 7.25
N ASN A 57 -20.55 1.18 6.96
CA ASN A 57 -20.63 2.59 6.59
C ASN A 57 -20.28 3.52 7.76
N SER A 58 -20.66 3.18 8.98
CA SER A 58 -20.23 3.89 10.19
C SER A 58 -18.72 3.79 10.40
N PHE A 59 -18.16 2.60 10.21
CA PHE A 59 -16.72 2.36 10.25
C PHE A 59 -15.98 3.20 9.19
N LYS A 60 -16.42 3.18 7.92
CA LYS A 60 -15.84 3.98 6.83
C LYS A 60 -15.80 5.46 7.16
N ARG A 61 -16.92 6.02 7.62
CA ARG A 61 -17.00 7.44 8.05
C ARG A 61 -16.01 7.76 9.16
N LYS A 62 -15.87 6.87 10.15
CA LYS A 62 -14.96 7.07 11.27
C LYS A 62 -13.49 7.00 10.85
N VAL A 63 -13.12 6.05 10.00
CA VAL A 63 -11.77 5.97 9.42
C VAL A 63 -11.46 7.23 8.63
N SER A 64 -12.38 7.66 7.77
CA SER A 64 -12.26 8.87 6.95
C SER A 64 -12.01 10.12 7.79
N ASP A 65 -12.73 10.28 8.89
CA ASP A 65 -12.57 11.40 9.83
C ASP A 65 -11.22 11.36 10.58
N LEU A 66 -10.79 10.17 11.02
CA LEU A 66 -9.52 10.01 11.75
C LEU A 66 -8.29 10.21 10.86
N LEU A 67 -8.34 9.77 9.60
CA LEU A 67 -7.23 9.93 8.64
C LEU A 67 -6.85 11.40 8.42
N ARG A 68 -7.80 12.32 8.58
CA ARG A 68 -7.61 13.77 8.43
C ARG A 68 -7.05 14.49 9.67
N LYS A 69 -6.81 13.77 10.76
CA LYS A 69 -6.51 14.35 12.09
C LYS A 69 -5.15 13.91 12.63
N GLY A 70 -4.59 14.75 13.50
CA GLY A 70 -3.35 14.47 14.22
C GLY A 70 -2.17 14.18 13.29
N GLY A 71 -1.39 13.15 13.62
CA GLY A 71 -0.24 12.67 12.84
C GLY A 71 -0.60 11.79 11.64
N ASN A 72 -1.88 11.44 11.44
CA ASN A 72 -2.28 10.51 10.36
C ASN A 72 -2.00 11.05 8.95
N PRO A 73 -2.25 12.34 8.61
CA PRO A 73 -1.89 12.91 7.32
C PRO A 73 -0.39 12.80 7.01
N SER A 74 0.46 13.09 8.00
CA SER A 74 1.92 12.92 7.84
C SER A 74 2.33 11.45 7.70
N GLY A 75 1.63 10.52 8.34
CA GLY A 75 1.86 9.09 8.14
C GLY A 75 1.45 8.61 6.74
N LEU A 76 0.38 9.17 6.17
CA LEU A 76 -0.01 8.93 4.78
C LEU A 76 1.04 9.49 3.81
N THR A 77 1.55 10.69 4.09
CA THR A 77 2.64 11.31 3.33
C THR A 77 3.87 10.40 3.29
N ILE A 78 4.27 9.83 4.44
CA ILE A 78 5.38 8.87 4.51
C ILE A 78 5.07 7.61 3.68
N LEU A 79 3.84 7.09 3.75
CA LEU A 79 3.44 5.91 2.99
C LEU A 79 3.52 6.13 1.47
N ILE A 80 3.12 7.31 0.99
CA ILE A 80 3.20 7.69 -0.42
C ILE A 80 4.66 7.87 -0.84
N GLY A 81 5.46 8.62 -0.07
CA GLY A 81 6.88 8.79 -0.33
C GLY A 81 7.66 7.45 -0.32
N ASP A 82 7.29 6.52 0.56
CA ASP A 82 7.84 5.16 0.53
C ASP A 82 7.48 4.43 -0.76
N CYS A 83 6.22 4.53 -1.21
CA CYS A 83 5.77 3.95 -2.46
C CYS A 83 6.54 4.53 -3.67
N TYR A 84 6.67 5.85 -3.74
CA TYR A 84 7.43 6.57 -4.75
C TYR A 84 8.88 6.10 -4.82
N ARG A 85 9.58 6.07 -3.68
CA ARG A 85 10.97 5.61 -3.60
C ARG A 85 11.14 4.16 -4.07
N TYR A 86 10.18 3.29 -3.82
CA TYR A 86 10.21 1.92 -4.35
C TYR A 86 9.90 1.87 -5.85
N ALA A 87 9.01 2.73 -6.36
CA ALA A 87 8.72 2.82 -7.78
C ALA A 87 9.96 3.30 -8.58
N GLU A 88 10.70 4.29 -8.06
CA GLU A 88 11.99 4.72 -8.63
C GLU A 88 13.01 3.58 -8.71
N ARG A 89 13.00 2.69 -7.71
CA ARG A 89 13.83 1.47 -7.67
C ARG A 89 13.20 0.29 -8.42
N GLY A 90 12.16 0.51 -9.24
CA GLY A 90 11.40 -0.55 -9.90
C GLY A 90 12.22 -1.45 -10.82
N ARG A 91 13.29 -0.94 -11.43
CA ARG A 91 14.23 -1.76 -12.24
C ARG A 91 15.07 -2.74 -11.39
N LEU A 92 15.09 -2.57 -10.06
CA LEU A 92 15.88 -3.33 -9.10
C LEU A 92 14.96 -4.11 -8.14
N ASP A 93 15.06 -3.86 -6.83
CA ASP A 93 14.31 -4.51 -5.75
C ASP A 93 12.96 -3.85 -5.45
N GLY A 94 12.67 -2.71 -6.06
CA GLY A 94 11.55 -1.85 -5.64
C GLY A 94 10.18 -2.24 -6.20
N PHE A 95 10.11 -2.89 -7.37
CA PHE A 95 8.84 -3.03 -8.10
C PHE A 95 7.74 -3.73 -7.32
N HIS A 96 8.06 -4.88 -6.71
CA HIS A 96 7.11 -5.65 -5.91
C HIS A 96 6.61 -4.85 -4.70
N GLN A 97 7.51 -4.14 -4.02
CA GLN A 97 7.17 -3.36 -2.84
C GLN A 97 6.34 -2.12 -3.21
N ALA A 98 6.65 -1.48 -4.34
CA ALA A 98 5.84 -0.40 -4.90
C ALA A 98 4.41 -0.88 -5.22
N CYS A 99 4.27 -2.03 -5.89
CA CYS A 99 2.96 -2.64 -6.16
C CYS A 99 2.16 -2.88 -4.87
N LEU A 100 2.78 -3.40 -3.81
CA LEU A 100 2.13 -3.61 -2.51
C LEU A 100 1.63 -2.31 -1.88
N LEU A 101 2.48 -1.28 -1.82
CA LEU A 101 2.13 0.00 -1.22
C LEU A 101 1.08 0.73 -2.04
N ARG A 102 1.20 0.73 -3.37
CA ARG A 102 0.22 1.33 -4.28
C ARG A 102 -1.15 0.65 -4.17
N SER A 103 -1.19 -0.66 -3.93
CA SER A 103 -2.44 -1.39 -3.67
C SER A 103 -3.11 -0.94 -2.37
N LYS A 104 -2.33 -0.74 -1.30
CA LYS A 104 -2.84 -0.21 -0.02
C LYS A 104 -3.43 1.19 -0.18
N LEU A 105 -2.74 2.06 -0.94
CA LEU A 105 -3.19 3.40 -1.26
C LEU A 105 -4.48 3.36 -2.09
N GLN A 106 -4.55 2.49 -3.10
CA GLN A 106 -5.75 2.33 -3.93
C GLN A 106 -6.97 1.90 -3.09
N VAL A 107 -6.81 0.93 -2.19
CA VAL A 107 -7.90 0.49 -1.31
C VAL A 107 -8.34 1.62 -0.37
N LEU A 108 -7.40 2.41 0.18
CA LEU A 108 -7.74 3.59 0.98
C LEU A 108 -8.55 4.61 0.18
N GLN A 109 -8.14 4.85 -1.06
CA GLN A 109 -8.77 5.81 -1.96
C GLN A 109 -10.19 5.39 -2.35
N ASP A 110 -10.36 4.12 -2.73
CA ASP A 110 -11.63 3.61 -3.24
C ASP A 110 -12.69 3.48 -2.14
N GLU A 111 -12.28 3.13 -0.91
CA GLU A 111 -13.22 2.74 0.15
C GLU A 111 -13.44 3.81 1.24
N PHE A 112 -12.52 4.78 1.42
CA PHE A 112 -12.53 5.61 2.62
C PHE A 112 -12.37 7.13 2.39
N VAL A 113 -11.44 7.54 1.54
CA VAL A 113 -11.05 8.96 1.40
C VAL A 113 -10.60 9.28 -0.02
N ASP A 114 -10.83 10.50 -0.49
CA ASP A 114 -10.00 11.03 -1.56
C ASP A 114 -8.60 11.33 -0.98
N LEU A 115 -7.58 10.60 -1.45
CA LEU A 115 -6.22 10.74 -0.91
C LEU A 115 -5.67 12.16 -1.11
N GLU A 116 -5.99 12.81 -2.23
CA GLU A 116 -5.55 14.17 -2.56
C GLU A 116 -6.10 15.22 -1.57
N GLU A 117 -7.26 14.96 -0.97
CA GLU A 117 -7.87 15.84 0.03
C GLU A 117 -7.24 15.69 1.43
N VAL A 118 -6.57 14.57 1.71
CA VAL A 118 -6.05 14.26 3.05
C VAL A 118 -4.53 14.40 3.17
N VAL A 119 -3.81 14.37 2.05
CA VAL A 119 -2.35 14.56 2.00
C VAL A 119 -1.98 16.04 1.92
N HIS A 120 -0.74 16.36 2.30
CA HIS A 120 -0.25 17.73 2.23
C HIS A 120 -0.03 18.16 0.77
N GLU A 121 -0.18 19.47 0.50
CA GLU A 121 -0.12 20.00 -0.87
C GLU A 121 1.14 19.65 -1.67
N PRO A 122 2.35 19.60 -1.08
CA PRO A 122 3.57 19.21 -1.81
C PRO A 122 3.54 17.78 -2.34
N ASP A 123 2.79 16.90 -1.68
CA ASP A 123 2.75 15.47 -1.97
C ASP A 123 1.54 15.11 -2.87
N ARG A 124 0.76 16.12 -3.28
CA ARG A 124 -0.35 15.96 -4.21
C ARG A 124 0.17 15.66 -5.61
N GLY A 125 -0.44 14.68 -6.28
CA GLY A 125 0.03 14.22 -7.59
C GLY A 125 1.14 13.16 -7.53
N GLU A 126 1.76 12.90 -6.38
CA GLU A 126 2.75 11.82 -6.25
C GLU A 126 2.17 10.45 -6.62
N ILE A 127 0.85 10.24 -6.42
CA ILE A 127 0.17 9.00 -6.83
C ILE A 127 0.21 8.81 -8.35
N ALA A 128 -0.02 9.88 -9.11
CA ALA A 128 0.07 9.83 -10.57
C ALA A 128 1.52 9.61 -11.02
N GLU A 129 2.47 10.29 -10.37
CA GLU A 129 3.90 10.08 -10.65
C GLU A 129 4.36 8.64 -10.33
N ILE A 130 3.85 8.04 -9.26
CA ILE A 130 4.08 6.61 -8.94
C ILE A 130 3.58 5.72 -10.09
N ASP A 131 2.39 5.98 -10.61
CA ASP A 131 1.81 5.18 -11.71
C ASP A 131 2.63 5.35 -13.00
N GLU A 132 3.09 6.56 -13.31
CA GLU A 132 4.00 6.85 -14.43
C GLU A 132 5.36 6.12 -14.28
N LEU A 133 5.95 6.17 -13.10
CA LEU A 133 7.20 5.46 -12.80
C LEU A 133 7.03 3.94 -12.94
N LEU A 134 5.95 3.38 -12.41
CA LEU A 134 5.63 1.95 -12.53
C LEU A 134 5.44 1.53 -13.99
N GLU A 135 4.81 2.39 -14.82
CA GLU A 135 4.69 2.15 -16.25
C GLU A 135 6.06 2.18 -16.93
N GLU A 136 6.88 3.21 -16.67
CA GLU A 136 8.21 3.38 -17.27
C GLU A 136 9.13 2.19 -16.96
N VAL A 137 9.14 1.72 -15.73
CA VAL A 137 10.06 0.65 -15.30
C VAL A 137 9.53 -0.75 -15.60
N SER A 138 8.24 -0.89 -15.96
CA SER A 138 7.60 -2.20 -16.16
C SER A 138 8.30 -3.09 -17.19
N ASP A 139 8.85 -2.52 -18.25
CA ASP A 139 9.54 -3.29 -19.30
C ASP A 139 10.84 -3.95 -18.81
N ASP A 140 11.46 -3.39 -17.78
CA ASP A 140 12.76 -3.82 -17.22
C ASP A 140 12.68 -4.38 -15.80
N ALA A 141 11.53 -4.22 -15.14
CA ALA A 141 11.32 -4.67 -13.78
C ALA A 141 11.43 -6.21 -13.68
N PRO A 142 12.05 -6.73 -12.60
CA PRO A 142 11.99 -8.15 -12.33
C PRO A 142 10.52 -8.60 -12.22
N PRO A 143 10.12 -9.71 -12.87
CA PRO A 143 8.74 -10.14 -12.84
C PRO A 143 8.31 -10.46 -11.41
N VAL A 144 7.08 -10.08 -11.08
CA VAL A 144 6.42 -10.54 -9.87
C VAL A 144 5.85 -11.94 -10.16
N PRO A 145 6.28 -12.99 -9.44
CA PRO A 145 5.75 -14.33 -9.65
C PRO A 145 4.25 -14.37 -9.38
N GLU A 146 3.48 -15.10 -10.20
CA GLU A 146 2.01 -15.20 -10.04
C GLU A 146 1.59 -15.63 -8.62
N LYS A 147 2.38 -16.50 -7.98
CA LYS A 147 2.16 -16.93 -6.59
C LYS A 147 2.30 -15.82 -5.54
N ASP A 148 3.01 -14.75 -5.88
CA ASP A 148 3.27 -13.59 -5.04
C ASP A 148 2.28 -12.46 -5.38
N ILE A 149 1.49 -12.58 -6.46
CA ILE A 149 0.39 -11.66 -6.79
C ILE A 149 -0.83 -12.01 -5.90
N PRO A 150 -1.30 -11.09 -5.05
CA PRO A 150 -2.51 -11.35 -4.27
C PRO A 150 -3.73 -11.64 -5.16
N ASN A 151 -4.42 -12.74 -4.90
CA ASN A 151 -5.53 -13.26 -5.71
C ASN A 151 -6.81 -12.38 -5.72
N TRP A 152 -6.89 -11.40 -4.83
CA TRP A 152 -8.02 -10.48 -4.68
C TRP A 152 -7.84 -9.16 -5.43
N LEU A 153 -6.67 -8.93 -6.04
CA LEU A 153 -6.38 -7.66 -6.69
C LEU A 153 -7.31 -7.46 -7.89
N PRO A 154 -8.10 -6.38 -7.90
CA PRO A 154 -8.93 -6.06 -9.05
C PRO A 154 -8.05 -5.66 -10.24
N ASP A 155 -8.64 -5.70 -11.45
CA ASP A 155 -7.92 -5.36 -12.69
C ASP A 155 -7.37 -3.93 -12.69
N SER A 156 -7.92 -3.04 -11.86
CA SER A 156 -7.38 -1.69 -11.64
C SER A 156 -5.95 -1.67 -11.10
N HIS A 157 -5.47 -2.78 -10.54
CA HIS A 157 -4.10 -2.96 -10.06
C HIS A 157 -3.19 -3.54 -11.14
N TRP A 158 -3.23 -2.92 -12.33
CA TRP A 158 -2.55 -3.38 -13.54
C TRP A 158 -1.03 -3.54 -13.36
N TRP A 159 -0.43 -2.74 -12.46
CA TRP A 159 1.02 -2.75 -12.15
C TRP A 159 1.56 -4.14 -11.80
N TRP A 160 0.77 -5.00 -11.14
CA TRP A 160 1.21 -6.37 -10.80
C TRP A 160 1.49 -7.25 -12.01
N ARG A 161 0.82 -6.98 -13.13
CA ARG A 161 0.93 -7.75 -14.39
C ARG A 161 1.65 -6.97 -15.48
N ALA A 162 2.13 -5.76 -15.17
CA ALA A 162 2.83 -4.91 -16.10
C ALA A 162 4.20 -5.46 -16.54
N PRO A 163 5.00 -6.12 -15.66
CA PRO A 163 6.31 -6.60 -16.06
C PRO A 163 6.27 -7.52 -17.28
N LYS A 164 6.97 -7.15 -18.36
CA LYS A 164 6.96 -7.93 -19.62
C LYS A 164 8.00 -9.05 -19.64
N GLN A 165 9.06 -8.94 -18.82
CA GLN A 165 10.15 -9.94 -18.73
C GLN A 165 9.75 -11.15 -17.88
N GLN A 166 8.72 -11.88 -18.31
CA GLN A 166 8.21 -13.08 -17.61
C GLN A 166 9.15 -14.30 -17.72
N ASP A 167 10.13 -14.25 -18.62
CA ASP A 167 11.12 -15.29 -18.91
C ASP A 167 12.47 -15.08 -18.21
N MET A 168 12.58 -14.06 -17.34
CA MET A 168 13.79 -13.79 -16.56
C MET A 168 14.16 -14.99 -15.69
N SER A 169 15.43 -15.43 -15.77
CA SER A 169 15.91 -16.55 -14.94
C SER A 169 15.86 -16.19 -13.44
N HIS A 170 15.68 -17.20 -12.59
CA HIS A 170 15.70 -16.98 -11.14
C HIS A 170 17.00 -16.33 -10.66
N GLU A 171 18.14 -16.72 -11.24
CA GLU A 171 19.46 -16.16 -10.90
C GLU A 171 19.57 -14.67 -11.28
N GLU A 172 19.10 -14.28 -12.46
CA GLU A 172 19.08 -12.88 -12.90
C GLU A 172 18.12 -12.05 -12.04
N ARG A 173 16.93 -12.57 -11.75
CA ARG A 173 15.97 -11.93 -10.84
C ARG A 173 16.59 -11.68 -9.46
N MET A 174 17.24 -12.70 -8.89
CA MET A 174 17.91 -12.55 -7.58
C MET A 174 19.07 -11.57 -7.65
N ARG A 175 19.85 -11.54 -8.74
CA ARG A 175 20.94 -10.55 -8.91
C ARG A 175 20.44 -9.11 -8.88
N ARG A 176 19.31 -8.82 -9.52
CA ARG A 176 18.70 -7.47 -9.53
C ARG A 176 18.09 -7.10 -8.19
N ILE A 177 17.44 -8.06 -7.51
CA ILE A 177 16.87 -7.85 -6.17
C ILE A 177 17.97 -7.63 -5.13
N LEU A 178 19.09 -8.37 -5.22
CA LEU A 178 20.22 -8.27 -4.29
C LEU A 178 21.30 -7.27 -4.73
N TYR A 179 21.00 -6.43 -5.73
CA TYR A 179 21.96 -5.52 -6.34
C TYR A 179 22.58 -4.56 -5.31
N ASP A 180 21.77 -4.02 -4.40
CA ASP A 180 22.21 -3.05 -3.37
C ASP A 180 22.97 -3.70 -2.20
N GLU A 181 22.74 -4.99 -1.90
CA GLU A 181 23.52 -5.71 -0.87
C GLU A 181 24.97 -5.94 -1.29
N ASN A 182 25.23 -6.06 -2.61
CA ASN A 182 26.57 -6.28 -3.15
C ASN A 182 27.37 -4.98 -3.34
N ASP A 183 26.73 -3.85 -3.67
CA ASP A 183 27.41 -2.55 -3.81
C ASP A 183 27.80 -1.93 -2.46
N TRP A 184 27.13 -2.30 -1.35
CA TRP A 184 27.50 -1.87 0.02
C TRP A 184 28.65 -2.66 0.66
N MET A 185 29.02 -3.81 0.08
CA MET A 185 30.09 -4.70 0.55
C MET A 185 31.36 -4.65 -0.33
N GLY A 186 31.37 -3.75 -1.33
CA GLY A 186 32.46 -3.53 -2.28
C GLY A 186 33.40 -2.38 -1.92
#